data_AF-A0A8J3L375-F1
#
_entry.id   AF-A0A8J3L375-F1
#
_cell.length_a   1.000
_cell.length_b   1.000
_cell.length_c   1.000
_cell.angle_alpha   90.00
_cell.angle_beta   90.00
_cell.angle_gamma   90.00
#
_symmetry.space_group_name_H-M   'P 1'
#
loop_
_entity.id
_entity.type
_entity.pdbx_description
1 polymer ?
#
loop_
_entity_poly.entity_id
_entity_poly.type
_entity_poly.pdbx_seq_one_letter_code
_entity_poly.pdbx_strand_id
1 'polypeptide(L)'
;MSHRAGSHPGARSGRVLDRGQFIAYARSRIDTATTLLAGHGPVPGGCRCGRPWPCPQQESLSAVAEHYEGRLALLDLTVALPVVTARTTPTSTEPVRRTRQGLLRRFFSRMRTGRVEPSGPTAR
;
A
#
# COMPACT_ATOMS: atom_id res chain seq x y z
N MET A 1 -30.22 11.42 37.37
CA MET A 1 -28.84 11.86 37.06
C MET A 1 -28.69 11.78 35.55
N SER A 2 -28.46 12.91 34.89
CA SER A 2 -28.64 13.08 33.44
C SER A 2 -27.31 12.88 32.71
N HIS A 3 -27.17 11.79 31.96
CA HIS A 3 -26.02 11.58 31.07
C HIS A 3 -26.22 12.41 29.81
N ARG A 4 -25.64 13.62 29.78
CA ARG A 4 -25.52 14.39 28.54
C ARG A 4 -24.51 13.68 27.62
N ALA A 5 -25.04 13.04 26.59
CA ALA A 5 -24.30 12.69 25.39
C ALA A 5 -23.69 13.98 24.81
N GLY A 6 -22.39 14.16 24.99
CA GLY A 6 -21.64 15.21 24.31
C GLY A 6 -21.57 14.86 22.84
N SER A 7 -22.47 15.42 22.03
CA SER A 7 -22.32 15.50 20.58
C SER A 7 -21.00 16.23 20.30
N HIS A 8 -19.97 15.51 19.84
CA HIS A 8 -18.74 16.11 19.35
C HIS A 8 -19.04 16.92 18.08
N PRO A 9 -19.03 18.27 18.13
CA PRO A 9 -19.26 19.07 16.94
C PRO A 9 -17.90 19.32 16.31
N GLY A 10 -17.59 18.61 15.22
CA GLY A 10 -16.43 18.95 14.42
C GLY A 10 -15.74 17.77 13.79
N ALA A 11 -16.44 17.03 12.93
CA ALA A 11 -15.77 16.45 11.78
C ALA A 11 -15.23 17.63 10.95
N ARG A 12 -13.99 18.05 11.25
CA ARG A 12 -13.29 19.07 10.46
C ARG A 12 -13.21 18.50 9.05
N SER A 13 -13.88 19.13 8.09
CA SER A 13 -13.72 18.81 6.69
C SER A 13 -12.23 18.86 6.36
N GLY A 14 -11.66 17.72 5.98
CA GLY A 14 -10.25 17.62 5.67
C GLY A 14 -9.93 18.59 4.54
N ARG A 15 -9.17 19.65 4.84
CA ARG A 15 -8.72 20.59 3.81
C ARG A 15 -7.77 19.83 2.87
N VAL A 16 -8.15 19.70 1.61
CA VAL A 16 -7.27 19.17 0.57
C VAL A 16 -6.18 20.21 0.33
N LEU A 17 -4.93 19.82 0.55
CA LEU A 17 -3.76 20.67 0.28
C LEU A 17 -3.41 20.55 -1.19
N ASP A 18 -3.08 21.67 -1.83
CA ASP A 18 -2.42 21.62 -3.14
C ASP A 18 -0.98 21.08 -3.01
N ARG A 19 -0.33 20.78 -4.14
CA ARG A 19 1.00 20.19 -4.15
C ARG A 19 2.03 21.05 -3.40
N GLY A 20 2.03 22.36 -3.61
CA GLY A 20 2.97 23.27 -2.96
C GLY A 20 2.75 23.34 -1.46
N GLN A 21 1.48 23.44 -1.03
CA GLN A 21 1.08 23.42 0.37
C GLN A 21 1.46 22.10 1.05
N PHE A 22 1.27 20.97 0.38
CA PHE A 22 1.67 19.67 0.90
C PHE A 22 3.19 19.58 1.10
N ILE A 23 3.98 20.03 0.12
CA ILE A 23 5.45 20.00 0.23
C ILE A 23 5.92 20.84 1.42
N ALA A 24 5.41 22.07 1.56
CA ALA A 24 5.76 22.94 2.68
C ALA A 24 5.36 22.32 4.03
N TYR A 25 4.16 21.74 4.10
CA TYR A 25 3.67 21.06 5.29
C TYR A 25 4.51 19.83 5.65
N ALA A 26 4.83 18.97 4.67
CA ALA A 26 5.63 17.77 4.85
C ALA A 26 7.03 18.11 5.38
N ARG A 27 7.70 19.12 4.79
CA ARG A 27 9.00 19.59 5.27
C ARG A 27 8.94 20.07 6.72
N SER A 28 7.95 20.90 7.06
CA SER A 28 7.76 21.36 8.44
C SER A 28 7.54 20.20 9.42
N ARG A 29 6.84 19.14 9.01
CA ARG A 29 6.65 17.94 9.84
C ARG A 29 7.93 17.13 10.02
N ILE A 30 8.73 16.95 8.97
CA ILE A 30 10.02 16.29 9.04
C ILE A 30 10.96 17.07 9.96
N ASP A 31 11.09 18.39 9.77
CA ASP A 31 11.96 19.24 10.59
C ASP A 31 11.56 19.22 12.07
N THR A 32 10.25 19.27 12.35
CA THR A 32 9.74 19.18 13.72
C THR A 32 10.04 17.81 14.33
N ALA A 33 9.78 16.72 13.59
CA ALA A 33 10.00 15.37 14.09
C ALA A 33 11.48 15.08 14.35
N THR A 34 12.37 15.46 13.42
CA THR A 34 13.82 15.28 13.57
C THR A 34 14.39 16.11 14.71
N THR A 35 13.92 17.35 14.89
CA THR A 35 14.30 18.20 16.03
C THR A 35 13.90 17.55 17.35
N LEU A 36 12.68 17.02 17.45
CA LEU A 36 12.23 16.33 18.67
C LEU A 36 12.99 15.03 18.91
N LEU A 37 13.27 14.26 17.85
CA LEU A 37 14.05 13.01 17.93
C LEU A 37 15.45 13.22 18.52
N ALA A 38 16.10 14.36 18.27
CA ALA A 38 17.41 14.67 18.86
C ALA A 38 17.38 14.71 20.40
N GLY A 39 16.22 14.97 21.00
CA GLY A 39 16.01 14.91 22.45
C GLY A 39 15.84 13.49 23.01
N HIS A 40 15.66 12.48 22.15
CA HIS A 40 15.47 11.09 22.55
C HIS A 40 16.78 10.30 22.49
N GLY A 41 16.85 9.27 23.33
CA GLY A 41 17.99 8.36 23.40
C GLY A 41 17.98 7.54 24.69
N PRO A 42 18.77 6.46 24.74
CA PRO A 42 18.84 5.60 25.91
C PRO A 42 19.57 6.31 27.06
N VAL A 43 19.02 6.16 28.26
CA VAL A 43 19.60 6.57 29.55
C VAL A 43 19.34 5.45 30.57
N PRO A 44 20.09 5.39 31.68
CA PRO A 44 19.78 4.44 32.75
C PRO A 44 18.31 4.54 33.18
N GLY A 45 17.58 3.42 33.14
CA GLY A 45 16.17 3.37 33.52
C GLY A 45 15.18 3.74 32.41
N GLY A 46 15.60 4.14 31.21
CA GLY A 46 14.68 4.38 30.09
C GLY A 46 15.19 5.34 29.02
N CYS A 47 14.33 6.25 28.58
CA CYS A 47 14.61 7.28 27.60
C CYS A 47 14.74 8.66 28.25
N ARG A 48 15.49 9.57 27.63
CA ARG A 48 15.63 10.99 28.06
C ARG A 48 14.29 11.71 28.27
N CYS A 49 13.23 11.28 27.61
CA CYS A 49 11.88 11.83 27.79
C CYS A 49 11.10 11.24 28.99
N GLY A 50 11.72 10.42 29.83
CA GLY A 50 11.12 9.81 31.02
C GLY A 50 10.27 8.55 30.76
N ARG A 51 10.25 8.03 29.52
CA ARG A 51 9.52 6.82 29.14
C ARG A 51 10.42 5.58 29.17
N PRO A 52 9.89 4.36 29.26
CA PRO A 52 10.69 3.15 29.15
C PRO A 52 11.42 3.07 27.79
N TRP A 53 12.50 2.30 27.75
CA TRP A 53 13.22 1.95 26.53
C TRP A 53 12.83 0.53 26.09
N PRO A 54 12.51 0.28 24.81
CA PRO A 54 12.48 1.22 23.67
C PRO A 54 11.39 2.29 23.82
N CYS A 55 11.69 3.50 23.34
CA CYS A 55 10.83 4.66 23.58
C CYS A 55 9.70 4.77 22.55
N PRO A 56 8.42 4.62 22.95
CA PRO A 56 7.30 4.65 22.01
C PRO A 56 7.11 6.04 21.37
N GLN A 57 7.54 7.09 22.07
CA GLN A 57 7.52 8.45 21.53
C GLN A 57 8.57 8.63 20.43
N GLN A 58 9.77 8.06 20.62
CA GLN A 58 10.81 8.08 19.61
C GLN A 58 10.36 7.33 18.36
N GLU A 59 9.79 6.13 18.52
CA GLU A 59 9.24 5.32 17.41
C GLU A 59 8.13 6.06 16.66
N SER A 60 7.24 6.75 17.38
CA SER A 60 6.18 7.53 16.76
C SER A 60 6.73 8.71 15.94
N LEU A 61 7.75 9.39 16.46
CA LEU A 61 8.39 10.51 15.76
C LEU A 61 9.18 10.05 14.52
N SER A 62 9.89 8.91 14.60
CA SER A 62 10.59 8.35 13.44
C SER A 62 9.60 7.93 12.35
N ALA A 63 8.51 7.26 12.72
CA ALA A 63 7.46 6.87 11.77
C ALA A 63 6.82 8.09 11.07
N VAL A 64 6.66 9.22 11.78
CA VAL A 64 6.17 10.47 11.19
C VAL A 64 7.16 11.04 10.17
N ALA A 65 8.45 11.09 10.50
CA ALA A 65 9.48 11.56 9.58
C ALA A 65 9.52 10.70 8.31
N GLU A 66 9.64 9.38 8.48
CA GLU A 66 9.65 8.39 7.39
C GLU A 66 8.41 8.49 6.50
N HIS A 67 7.23 8.69 7.11
CA HIS A 67 5.99 8.87 6.36
C HIS A 67 6.06 10.04 5.38
N TYR A 68 6.48 11.22 5.85
CA TYR A 68 6.52 12.42 5.01
C TYR A 68 7.68 12.40 4.02
N GLU A 69 8.83 11.85 4.40
CA GLU A 69 9.96 11.62 3.49
C GLU A 69 9.55 10.72 2.33
N GLY A 70 8.89 9.59 2.62
CA GLY A 70 8.36 8.69 1.60
C GLY A 70 7.34 9.36 0.68
N ARG A 71 6.47 10.22 1.23
CA ARG A 71 5.49 10.98 0.42
C ARG A 71 6.16 12.02 -0.49
N LEU A 72 7.19 12.71 -0.02
CA LEU A 72 7.95 13.64 -0.84
C LEU A 72 8.70 12.89 -1.96
N ALA A 73 9.34 11.76 -1.63
CA ALA A 73 10.00 10.93 -2.62
C ALA A 73 9.04 10.49 -3.73
N LEU A 74 7.80 10.08 -3.40
CA LEU A 74 6.79 9.73 -4.40
C LEU A 74 6.39 10.91 -5.30
N LEU A 75 6.34 12.13 -4.77
CA LEU A 75 6.03 13.33 -5.57
C LEU A 75 7.17 13.69 -6.53
N ASP A 76 8.41 13.43 -6.13
CA ASP A 76 9.60 13.67 -6.96
C ASP A 76 9.76 12.56 -8.02
N LEU A 77 9.32 11.34 -7.73
CA LEU A 77 9.29 10.19 -8.64
C LEU A 77 8.20 10.25 -9.73
N THR A 78 7.39 11.31 -9.79
CA THR A 78 6.38 11.47 -10.85
C THR A 78 7.04 11.79 -12.20
N VAL A 79 7.59 10.75 -12.84
CA VAL A 79 8.09 10.78 -14.21
C VAL A 79 6.90 10.80 -15.17
N ALA A 80 6.94 11.65 -16.19
CA ALA A 80 5.93 11.65 -17.25
C ALA A 80 5.95 10.28 -17.95
N LEU A 81 4.89 9.50 -17.77
CA LEU A 81 4.71 8.26 -18.53
C LEU A 81 4.45 8.63 -19.99
N PRO A 82 5.16 8.03 -20.96
CA PRO A 82 4.89 8.28 -22.37
C PRO A 82 3.45 7.88 -22.66
N VAL A 83 2.67 8.83 -23.18
CA VAL A 83 1.31 8.56 -23.65
C VAL A 83 1.44 7.68 -24.88
N VAL A 84 1.27 6.36 -24.71
CA VAL A 84 1.14 5.44 -25.83
C VAL A 84 -0.25 5.67 -26.41
N THR A 85 -0.38 6.63 -27.33
CA THR A 85 -1.55 6.68 -28.20
C THR A 85 -1.56 5.38 -28.99
N ALA A 86 -2.51 4.50 -28.68
CA ALA A 86 -2.75 3.30 -29.48
C ALA A 86 -2.98 3.76 -30.92
N ARG A 87 -1.97 3.57 -31.79
CA ARG A 87 -2.18 3.63 -33.23
C ARG A 87 -3.27 2.61 -33.51
N THR A 88 -4.45 3.09 -33.87
CA THR A 88 -5.46 2.29 -34.55
C THR A 88 -4.81 1.75 -35.81
N THR A 89 -4.25 0.55 -35.72
CA THR A 89 -3.96 -0.26 -36.89
C THR A 89 -5.28 -0.39 -37.63
N PRO A 90 -5.41 0.07 -38.89
CA PRO A 90 -6.60 -0.22 -39.65
C PRO A 90 -6.71 -1.74 -39.70
N THR A 91 -7.80 -2.23 -39.13
CA THR A 91 -8.19 -3.63 -39.17
C THR A 91 -8.31 -3.99 -40.65
N SER A 92 -7.26 -4.62 -41.19
CA SER A 92 -7.33 -5.27 -42.48
C SER A 92 -8.44 -6.30 -42.39
N THR A 93 -9.60 -5.98 -42.95
CA THR A 93 -10.69 -6.92 -43.21
C THR A 93 -10.19 -7.95 -44.21
N GLU A 94 -9.48 -8.95 -43.70
CA GLU A 94 -9.20 -10.17 -44.43
C GLU A 94 -10.44 -11.08 -44.32
N PRO A 95 -11.08 -11.48 -45.44
CA PRO A 95 -12.20 -12.40 -45.38
C PRO A 95 -11.69 -13.77 -44.96
N VAL A 96 -12.09 -14.19 -43.75
CA VAL A 96 -11.90 -15.55 -43.21
C VAL A 96 -12.50 -16.55 -44.19
N ARG A 97 -11.66 -17.14 -45.05
CA ARG A 97 -11.98 -18.37 -45.77
C ARG A 97 -12.14 -19.46 -44.72
N ARG A 98 -13.39 -19.83 -44.43
CA ARG A 98 -13.77 -21.02 -43.67
C ARG A 98 -13.15 -22.26 -44.33
N THR A 99 -12.01 -22.73 -43.83
CA THR A 99 -11.54 -24.08 -44.07
C THR A 99 -12.20 -25.03 -43.05
N ARG A 100 -12.94 -26.00 -43.59
CA ARG A 100 -13.65 -27.09 -42.90
C ARG A 100 -12.70 -28.09 -42.23
N GLN A 101 -11.86 -27.66 -41.30
CA GLN A 101 -11.07 -28.56 -40.45
C GLN A 101 -11.29 -28.27 -38.96
N GLY A 102 -12.56 -28.08 -38.60
CA GLY A 102 -13.04 -28.13 -37.23
C GLY A 102 -13.64 -29.49 -36.92
N LEU A 103 -12.82 -30.54 -36.87
CA LEU A 103 -13.16 -31.87 -36.36
C LEU A 103 -11.83 -32.62 -36.17
N LEU A 104 -11.61 -33.23 -35.01
CA LEU A 104 -10.39 -33.97 -34.58
C LEU A 104 -9.35 -33.21 -33.72
N ARG A 105 -9.78 -32.49 -32.68
CA ARG A 105 -8.88 -32.20 -31.53
C ARG A 105 -9.55 -32.17 -30.16
N ARG A 106 -10.56 -33.02 -29.93
CA ARG A 106 -11.21 -33.21 -28.61
C ARG A 106 -11.14 -34.64 -28.05
N PHE A 107 -10.19 -35.47 -28.50
CA PHE A 107 -10.09 -36.87 -28.07
C PHE A 107 -8.89 -37.25 -27.17
N PHE A 108 -8.01 -36.31 -26.78
CA PHE A 108 -6.84 -36.64 -25.93
C PHE A 108 -6.73 -35.78 -24.66
N SER A 109 -7.69 -35.90 -23.75
CA SER A 109 -7.52 -35.45 -22.35
C SER A 109 -8.24 -36.35 -21.33
N ARG A 110 -8.49 -37.61 -21.68
CA ARG A 110 -9.18 -38.57 -20.80
C ARG A 110 -8.37 -39.86 -20.71
N MET A 111 -7.22 -39.83 -20.02
CA MET A 111 -6.53 -40.98 -19.42
C MET A 111 -5.12 -40.61 -18.90
N ARG A 112 -5.02 -39.80 -17.84
CA ARG A 112 -3.84 -39.87 -16.96
C ARG A 112 -4.18 -39.30 -15.59
N THR A 113 -3.77 -40.06 -14.57
CA THR A 113 -3.82 -39.81 -13.12
C THR A 113 -5.13 -40.12 -12.40
N GLY A 114 -5.38 -41.42 -12.23
CA GLY A 114 -6.02 -41.92 -11.01
C GLY A 114 -5.05 -41.96 -9.82
N ARG A 115 -5.60 -41.76 -8.62
CA ARG A 115 -5.18 -42.24 -7.28
C ARG A 115 -6.28 -41.74 -6.32
N VAL A 116 -7.30 -42.54 -6.01
CA VAL A 116 -7.34 -43.59 -4.96
C VAL A 116 -6.86 -43.05 -3.62
N GLU A 117 -7.82 -42.62 -2.80
CA GLU A 117 -7.69 -42.57 -1.34
C GLU A 117 -7.33 -43.95 -0.78
N PRO A 118 -6.64 -44.00 0.36
CA PRO A 118 -7.09 -44.92 1.38
C PRO A 118 -7.25 -44.25 2.75
N SER A 119 -8.43 -44.51 3.30
CA SER A 119 -8.84 -44.30 4.68
C SER A 119 -8.04 -45.17 5.67
N GLY A 120 -7.56 -44.57 6.76
CA GLY A 120 -7.28 -45.16 8.08
C GLY A 120 -5.97 -45.95 8.28
N PRO A 121 -5.57 -46.32 9.52
CA PRO A 121 -6.30 -46.19 10.81
C PRO A 121 -5.48 -45.69 12.04
N THR A 122 -6.20 -45.42 13.13
CA THR A 122 -5.87 -45.40 14.59
C THR A 122 -4.45 -45.66 15.11
N ALA A 123 -4.02 -44.84 16.09
CA ALA A 123 -3.12 -45.21 17.19
C ALA A 123 -3.63 -44.51 18.48
N ARG A 124 -4.22 -45.28 19.40
CA ARG A 124 -3.74 -45.65 20.76
C ARG A 124 -3.83 -44.54 21.79
#